data_AF-A0A182NL55-F1
#
_entry.id   AF-A0A182NL55-F1
#
_cell.length_a   1.000
_cell.length_b   1.000
_cell.length_c   1.000
_cell.angle_alpha   90.00
_cell.angle_beta   90.00
_cell.angle_gamma   90.00
#
_symmetry.space_group_name_H-M   'P 1'
#
loop_
_entity.id
_entity.type
_entity.pdbx_description
1 polymer ?
#
loop_
_entity_poly.entity_id
_entity_poly.type
_entity_poly.pdbx_seq_one_letter_code
_entity_poly.pdbx_strand_id
1 'polypeptide(L)'
;MAWNFTFVLIAACALLASAVNGAPSKTVIKPRSQELRDAIEEYRVRFDELHKEKDQFLQFGRTGLWATVRHMNEDVLQDLGETRNIVEYGFDDVRLEISLLIVEGNHNEQCLLDLVYEIVAEKVQLGNQISVCAAGTTDEKDSLPASFYEFLNLLQRLSNSIAETTLYTFVSQNSVSDPERHLEFLQEAYEETERAWTQEALPLMQFELDAMEYNRPLIVADNAQCLQAINEQQQAFEDSIRARMPLCL
;
A
#
# COMPACT_ATOMS: atom_id res chain seq x y z
N MET A 1 -13.93 6.60 21.06
CA MET A 1 -13.28 5.28 21.22
C MET A 1 -14.33 4.22 21.45
N ALA A 2 -14.85 3.64 20.36
CA ALA A 2 -15.59 2.39 20.35
C ALA A 2 -15.78 2.05 18.87
N TRP A 3 -15.07 1.06 18.36
CA TRP A 3 -15.35 0.32 17.11
C TRP A 3 -14.22 -0.70 16.97
N ASN A 4 -14.42 -1.90 17.52
CA ASN A 4 -13.56 -3.08 17.30
C ASN A 4 -14.20 -4.33 17.92
N PHE A 5 -15.45 -4.66 17.57
CA PHE A 5 -16.07 -5.91 18.06
C PHE A 5 -16.89 -6.71 17.05
N THR A 6 -16.88 -6.37 15.76
CA THR A 6 -17.73 -7.09 14.77
C THR A 6 -17.00 -8.10 13.88
N PHE A 7 -15.67 -8.23 13.97
CA PHE A 7 -14.88 -9.08 13.05
C PHE A 7 -14.51 -10.47 13.56
N VAL A 8 -14.85 -10.82 14.81
CA VAL A 8 -14.51 -12.13 15.40
C VAL A 8 -15.65 -13.17 15.26
N LEU A 9 -16.84 -12.75 14.80
CA LEU A 9 -18.02 -13.61 14.78
C LEU A 9 -18.17 -14.51 13.54
N ILE A 10 -17.45 -14.25 12.44
CA ILE A 10 -17.57 -15.06 11.22
C ILE A 10 -16.77 -16.38 11.33
N ALA A 11 -15.71 -16.41 12.15
CA ALA A 11 -14.90 -17.63 12.34
C ALA A 11 -15.51 -18.63 13.35
N ALA A 12 -16.53 -18.25 14.12
CA ALA A 12 -17.04 -19.06 15.25
C ALA A 12 -18.42 -19.68 15.04
N CYS A 13 -19.20 -19.25 14.03
CA CYS A 13 -20.59 -19.72 13.86
C CYS A 13 -20.76 -20.98 12.98
N ALA A 14 -19.70 -21.46 12.31
CA ALA A 14 -19.79 -22.66 11.45
C ALA A 14 -19.52 -23.99 12.18
N LEU A 15 -19.16 -23.97 13.48
CA LEU A 15 -18.59 -25.15 14.17
C LEU A 15 -19.45 -25.78 15.27
N LEU A 16 -20.71 -25.38 15.48
CA LEU A 16 -21.50 -25.86 16.64
C LEU A 16 -22.90 -26.42 16.33
N ALA A 17 -23.16 -26.89 15.11
CA ALA A 17 -24.45 -27.51 14.77
C ALA A 17 -24.32 -28.97 14.29
N SER A 18 -23.79 -29.85 15.13
CA SER A 18 -23.93 -31.31 14.92
C SER A 18 -23.66 -32.10 16.21
N ALA A 19 -24.43 -31.80 17.25
CA ALA A 19 -24.55 -32.68 18.41
C ALA A 19 -25.60 -33.79 18.13
N VAL A 20 -25.08 -35.01 17.99
CA VAL A 20 -25.63 -36.31 18.44
C VAL A 20 -27.05 -36.73 17.99
N ASN A 21 -27.12 -37.80 17.19
CA ASN A 21 -27.93 -39.00 17.51
C ASN A 21 -27.80 -40.11 16.44
N GLY A 22 -27.61 -41.37 16.88
CA GLY A 22 -28.04 -42.55 16.10
C GLY A 22 -27.05 -43.72 16.00
N ALA A 23 -27.45 -44.87 16.54
CA ALA A 23 -26.76 -46.16 16.65
C ALA A 23 -26.33 -46.85 15.30
N PRO A 24 -25.46 -47.89 15.33
CA PRO A 24 -24.82 -48.43 14.14
C PRO A 24 -25.68 -49.48 13.42
N SER A 25 -25.90 -49.29 12.12
CA SER A 25 -26.51 -50.30 11.25
C SER A 25 -25.46 -50.85 10.26
N LYS A 26 -25.15 -52.13 10.41
CA LYS A 26 -24.34 -52.90 9.45
C LYS A 26 -25.16 -53.20 8.21
N THR A 27 -24.77 -52.67 7.05
CA THR A 27 -25.13 -53.28 5.76
C THR A 27 -24.01 -53.09 4.72
N VAL A 28 -23.49 -54.24 4.27
CA VAL A 28 -23.03 -54.54 2.89
C VAL A 28 -21.91 -53.67 2.30
N ILE A 29 -20.70 -54.25 2.27
CA ILE A 29 -19.46 -53.63 1.80
C ILE A 29 -19.12 -54.15 0.38
N LYS A 30 -19.33 -53.28 -0.62
CA LYS A 30 -18.53 -53.13 -1.87
C LYS A 30 -18.67 -51.68 -2.36
N PRO A 31 -17.65 -51.13 -3.05
CA PRO A 31 -16.63 -50.26 -2.51
C PRO A 31 -17.06 -48.77 -2.44
N ARG A 32 -17.97 -48.39 -1.54
CA ARG A 32 -18.24 -46.95 -1.24
C ARG A 32 -17.01 -46.19 -0.73
N SER A 33 -16.02 -46.91 -0.21
CA SER A 33 -14.69 -46.36 0.05
C SER A 33 -13.96 -45.91 -1.22
N GLN A 34 -14.27 -46.51 -2.38
CA GLN A 34 -13.67 -46.13 -3.66
C GLN A 34 -14.28 -44.82 -4.17
N GLU A 35 -15.61 -44.68 -4.14
CA GLU A 35 -16.29 -43.43 -4.49
C GLU A 35 -15.83 -42.25 -3.63
N LEU A 36 -15.72 -42.46 -2.31
CA LEU A 36 -15.17 -41.44 -1.41
C LEU A 36 -13.70 -41.14 -1.73
N ARG A 37 -12.86 -42.16 -2.01
CA ARG A 37 -11.45 -41.96 -2.39
C ARG A 37 -11.29 -41.19 -3.71
N ASP A 38 -12.11 -41.52 -4.71
CA ASP A 38 -12.08 -40.87 -6.01
C ASP A 38 -12.52 -39.41 -5.86
N ALA A 39 -13.57 -39.14 -5.07
CA ALA A 39 -14.00 -37.78 -4.75
C ALA A 39 -12.95 -37.00 -3.94
N ILE A 40 -12.30 -37.62 -2.95
CA ILE A 40 -11.21 -37.00 -2.20
C ILE A 40 -10.08 -36.57 -3.15
N GLU A 41 -9.67 -37.44 -4.07
CA GLU A 41 -8.59 -37.12 -5.00
C GLU A 41 -9.01 -36.03 -5.99
N GLU A 42 -10.25 -36.07 -6.48
CA GLU A 42 -10.82 -35.01 -7.31
C GLU A 42 -10.78 -33.66 -6.57
N TYR A 43 -11.34 -33.58 -5.36
CA TYR A 43 -11.36 -32.35 -4.59
C TYR A 43 -9.95 -31.91 -4.15
N ARG A 44 -9.04 -32.85 -3.86
CA ARG A 44 -7.63 -32.53 -3.60
C ARG A 44 -7.02 -31.75 -4.76
N VAL A 45 -7.23 -32.22 -5.99
CA VAL A 45 -6.76 -31.54 -7.21
C VAL A 45 -7.45 -30.18 -7.36
N ARG A 46 -8.78 -30.13 -7.21
CA ARG A 46 -9.53 -28.87 -7.34
C ARG A 46 -9.12 -27.81 -6.32
N PHE A 47 -8.89 -28.18 -5.06
CA PHE A 47 -8.39 -27.27 -4.03
C PHE A 47 -6.94 -26.83 -4.31
N ASP A 48 -6.08 -27.72 -4.79
CA ASP A 48 -4.70 -27.37 -5.19
C ASP A 48 -4.67 -26.41 -6.40
N GLU A 49 -5.53 -26.62 -7.39
CA GLU A 49 -5.71 -25.71 -8.52
C GLU A 49 -6.24 -24.35 -8.08
N LEU A 50 -7.28 -24.35 -7.23
CA LEU A 50 -7.86 -23.12 -6.68
C LEU A 50 -6.83 -22.33 -5.87
N HIS A 51 -6.06 -22.99 -5.02
CA HIS A 51 -4.95 -22.40 -4.28
C HIS A 51 -3.92 -21.76 -5.23
N LYS A 52 -3.45 -22.49 -6.25
CA LYS A 52 -2.45 -21.98 -7.20
C LYS A 52 -2.94 -20.75 -7.95
N GLU A 53 -4.19 -20.77 -8.42
CA GLU A 53 -4.79 -19.63 -9.10
C GLU A 53 -4.82 -18.40 -8.17
N LYS A 54 -5.23 -18.59 -6.90
CA LYS A 54 -5.38 -17.49 -5.94
C LYS A 54 -4.01 -16.98 -5.50
N ASP A 55 -3.05 -17.86 -5.28
CA ASP A 55 -1.67 -17.49 -4.98
C ASP A 55 -1.03 -16.66 -6.10
N GLN A 56 -1.20 -17.08 -7.36
CA GLN A 56 -0.72 -16.31 -8.52
C GLN A 56 -1.34 -14.91 -8.59
N PHE A 57 -2.64 -14.79 -8.34
CA PHE A 57 -3.32 -13.51 -8.30
C PHE A 57 -2.78 -12.59 -7.19
N LEU A 58 -2.55 -13.15 -6.00
CA LEU A 58 -1.96 -12.40 -4.88
C LEU A 58 -0.53 -11.96 -5.15
N GLN A 59 0.28 -12.80 -5.80
CA GLN A 59 1.63 -12.46 -6.25
C GLN A 59 1.61 -11.32 -7.26
N PHE A 60 0.66 -11.34 -8.21
CA PHE A 60 0.46 -10.25 -9.16
C PHE A 60 0.08 -8.95 -8.45
N GLY A 61 -0.88 -9.00 -7.52
CA GLY A 61 -1.30 -7.83 -6.72
C GLY A 61 -0.14 -7.23 -5.90
N ARG A 62 0.69 -8.06 -5.26
CA ARG A 62 1.90 -7.60 -4.56
C ARG A 62 2.87 -6.91 -5.52
N THR A 63 3.18 -7.54 -6.66
CA THR A 63 4.13 -6.99 -7.63
C THR A 63 3.64 -5.65 -8.20
N GLY A 64 2.35 -5.57 -8.53
CA GLY A 64 1.72 -4.33 -9.00
C GLY A 64 1.82 -3.21 -7.97
N LEU A 65 1.47 -3.49 -6.71
CA LEU A 65 1.61 -2.54 -5.60
C LEU A 65 3.03 -1.99 -5.46
N TRP A 66 4.03 -2.87 -5.46
CA TRP A 66 5.43 -2.48 -5.36
C TRP A 66 5.84 -1.57 -6.52
N ALA A 67 5.40 -1.89 -7.75
CA ALA A 67 5.67 -1.06 -8.92
C ALA A 67 5.01 0.32 -8.81
N THR A 68 3.76 0.38 -8.35
CA THR A 68 3.03 1.65 -8.14
C THR A 68 3.74 2.55 -7.13
N VAL A 69 4.08 2.02 -5.96
CA VAL A 69 4.78 2.78 -4.91
C VAL A 69 6.17 3.22 -5.39
N ARG A 70 6.85 2.37 -6.17
CA ARG A 70 8.14 2.74 -6.77
C ARG A 70 8.02 3.92 -7.72
N HIS A 71 7.07 3.89 -8.65
CA HIS A 71 6.87 5.01 -9.58
C HIS A 71 6.50 6.31 -8.86
N MET A 72 5.65 6.24 -7.83
CA MET A 72 5.38 7.40 -6.97
C MET A 72 6.65 7.99 -6.36
N ASN A 73 7.53 7.13 -5.84
CA ASN A 73 8.79 7.59 -5.27
C ASN A 73 9.70 8.21 -6.33
N GLU A 74 9.75 7.63 -7.54
CA GLU A 74 10.54 8.16 -8.65
C GLU A 74 10.07 9.57 -9.04
N ASP A 75 8.76 9.78 -9.20
CA ASP A 75 8.18 11.08 -9.54
C ASP A 75 8.44 12.11 -8.42
N VAL A 76 8.14 11.77 -7.17
CA VAL A 76 8.36 12.66 -6.01
C VAL A 76 9.83 13.03 -5.84
N LEU A 77 10.76 12.07 -6.02
CA LEU A 77 12.19 12.33 -5.91
C LEU A 77 12.71 13.24 -7.04
N GLN A 78 12.14 13.12 -8.24
CA GLN A 78 12.48 14.02 -9.34
C GLN A 78 12.09 15.46 -8.97
N ASP A 79 10.85 15.69 -8.56
CA ASP A 79 10.35 17.03 -8.21
C ASP A 79 11.16 17.64 -7.05
N LEU A 80 11.45 16.84 -6.02
CA LEU A 80 12.29 17.25 -4.89
C LEU A 80 13.71 17.62 -5.34
N GLY A 81 14.29 16.86 -6.27
CA GLY A 81 15.61 17.12 -6.84
C GLY A 81 15.65 18.43 -7.63
N GLU A 82 14.61 18.71 -8.41
CA GLU A 82 14.47 19.94 -9.19
C GLU A 82 14.34 21.16 -8.26
N THR A 83 13.41 21.15 -7.30
CA THR A 83 13.25 22.25 -6.33
C THR A 83 14.48 22.45 -5.45
N ARG A 84 15.16 21.37 -5.03
CA ARG A 84 16.44 21.50 -4.31
C ARG A 84 17.48 22.25 -5.14
N ASN A 85 17.59 21.96 -6.44
CA ASN A 85 18.54 22.65 -7.31
C ASN A 85 18.17 24.13 -7.48
N ILE A 86 16.88 24.45 -7.61
CA ILE A 86 16.39 25.84 -7.65
C ILE A 86 16.78 26.58 -6.37
N VAL A 87 16.56 26.00 -5.20
CA VAL A 87 16.94 26.64 -3.91
C VAL A 87 18.46 26.72 -3.71
N GLU A 88 19.20 25.70 -4.15
CA GLU A 88 20.65 25.63 -3.98
C GLU A 88 21.37 26.71 -4.79
N TYR A 89 20.97 26.88 -6.05
CA TYR A 89 21.66 27.72 -7.04
C TYR A 89 20.90 29.01 -7.41
N GLY A 90 19.62 29.13 -7.07
CA GLY A 90 18.78 30.27 -7.46
C GLY A 90 19.28 31.63 -6.95
N PHE A 91 20.03 31.65 -5.84
CA PHE A 91 20.61 32.88 -5.31
C PHE A 91 22.04 33.17 -5.80
N ASP A 92 22.64 32.33 -6.63
CA ASP A 92 24.06 32.50 -7.01
C ASP A 92 24.30 33.79 -7.80
N ASP A 93 23.39 34.14 -8.71
CA ASP A 93 23.49 35.36 -9.52
C ASP A 93 23.40 36.62 -8.65
N VAL A 94 22.40 36.72 -7.77
CA VAL A 94 22.26 37.89 -6.90
C VAL A 94 23.42 37.99 -5.88
N ARG A 95 23.93 36.85 -5.39
CA ARG A 95 25.13 36.84 -4.52
C ARG A 95 26.38 37.31 -5.26
N LEU A 96 26.52 36.95 -6.54
CA LEU A 96 27.61 37.42 -7.39
C LEU A 96 27.50 38.94 -7.59
N GLU A 97 26.32 39.46 -7.89
CA GLU A 97 26.10 40.91 -8.06
C GLU A 97 26.45 41.69 -6.78
N ILE A 98 25.99 41.23 -5.62
CA ILE A 98 26.34 41.83 -4.32
C ILE A 98 27.86 41.80 -4.11
N SER A 99 28.52 40.67 -4.42
CA SER A 99 29.97 40.53 -4.27
C SER A 99 30.74 41.51 -5.15
N LEU A 100 30.28 41.75 -6.38
CA LEU A 100 30.88 42.74 -7.28
C LEU A 100 30.76 44.16 -6.72
N LEU A 101 29.58 44.54 -6.20
CA LEU A 101 29.37 45.85 -5.57
C LEU A 101 30.28 46.06 -4.34
N ILE A 102 30.51 45.03 -3.53
CA ILE A 102 31.46 45.11 -2.41
C ILE A 102 32.88 45.41 -2.91
N VAL A 103 33.32 44.73 -3.98
CA VAL A 103 34.68 44.88 -4.55
C VAL A 103 34.90 46.26 -5.17
N GLU A 104 33.86 46.89 -5.73
CA GLU A 104 33.95 48.25 -6.30
C GLU A 104 34.27 49.33 -5.25
N GLY A 105 34.01 49.05 -3.96
CA GLY A 105 34.55 49.81 -2.83
C GLY A 105 33.93 51.19 -2.56
N ASN A 106 32.91 51.57 -3.34
CA ASN A 106 32.22 52.87 -3.19
C ASN A 106 30.83 52.75 -2.53
N HIS A 107 30.46 51.58 -2.03
CA HIS A 107 29.12 51.27 -1.50
C HIS A 107 29.16 50.91 -0.01
N ASN A 108 27.98 50.88 0.62
CA ASN A 108 27.85 50.47 2.02
C ASN A 108 28.01 48.95 2.15
N GLU A 109 29.24 48.49 2.41
CA GLU A 109 29.59 47.08 2.54
C GLU A 109 28.74 46.35 3.59
N GLN A 110 28.47 46.95 4.75
CA GLN A 110 27.68 46.31 5.78
C GLN A 110 26.24 46.06 5.32
N CYS A 111 25.63 47.04 4.63
CA CYS A 111 24.30 46.89 4.04
C CYS A 111 24.25 45.73 3.05
N LEU A 112 25.28 45.59 2.21
CA LEU A 112 25.40 44.50 1.23
C LEU A 112 25.62 43.13 1.90
N LEU A 113 26.46 43.05 2.94
CA LEU A 113 26.67 41.82 3.72
C LEU A 113 25.38 41.39 4.44
N ASP A 114 24.60 42.33 4.97
CA ASP A 114 23.31 42.04 5.61
C ASP A 114 22.33 41.38 4.62
N LEU A 115 22.30 41.82 3.35
CA LEU A 115 21.51 41.16 2.30
C LEU A 115 21.98 39.72 2.04
N VAL A 116 23.30 39.45 2.06
CA VAL A 116 23.82 38.08 1.92
C VAL A 116 23.41 37.21 3.11
N TYR A 117 23.41 37.74 4.33
CA TYR A 117 22.95 36.99 5.50
C TYR A 117 21.46 36.65 5.40
N GLU A 118 20.64 37.58 4.90
CA GLU A 118 19.22 37.32 4.63
C GLU A 118 19.03 36.20 3.58
N ILE A 119 19.80 36.21 2.47
CA ILE A 119 19.79 35.13 1.48
C ILE A 119 20.12 33.78 2.11
N VAL A 120 21.15 33.71 2.95
CA VAL A 120 21.56 32.45 3.60
C VAL A 120 20.47 31.96 4.54
N ALA A 121 19.85 32.85 5.32
CA ALA A 121 18.74 32.50 6.20
C ALA A 121 17.53 31.97 5.42
N GLU A 122 17.17 32.63 4.32
CA GLU A 122 16.07 32.21 3.44
C GLU A 122 16.35 30.83 2.83
N LYS A 123 17.56 30.61 2.30
CA LYS A 123 17.95 29.31 1.74
C LYS A 123 17.80 28.17 2.77
N VAL A 124 18.19 28.40 4.03
CA VAL A 124 18.00 27.42 5.10
C VAL A 124 16.51 27.17 5.38
N GLN A 125 15.69 28.23 5.40
CA GLN A 125 14.25 28.10 5.60
C GLN A 125 13.58 27.32 4.46
N LEU A 126 13.88 27.64 3.20
CA LEU A 126 13.36 26.93 2.03
C LEU A 126 13.78 25.45 2.07
N GLY A 127 15.03 25.14 2.47
CA GLY A 127 15.49 23.76 2.67
C GLY A 127 14.67 22.99 3.73
N ASN A 128 14.27 23.66 4.82
CA ASN A 128 13.38 23.05 5.82
C ASN A 128 11.97 22.83 5.25
N GLN A 129 11.44 23.76 4.45
CA GLN A 129 10.13 23.60 3.82
C GLN A 129 10.11 22.42 2.82
N ILE A 130 11.19 22.22 2.04
CA ILE A 130 11.34 21.04 1.17
C ILE A 130 11.20 19.75 1.99
N SER A 131 11.83 19.71 3.16
CA SER A 131 11.76 18.56 4.07
C SER A 131 10.35 18.33 4.61
N VAL A 132 9.58 19.40 4.85
CA VAL A 132 8.17 19.31 5.27
C VAL A 132 7.29 18.75 4.16
N CYS A 133 7.43 19.23 2.92
CA CYS A 133 6.70 18.68 1.77
C CYS A 133 6.98 17.17 1.62
N ALA A 134 8.26 16.75 1.71
CA ALA A 134 8.64 15.35 1.62
C ALA A 134 8.05 14.48 2.76
N ALA A 135 7.94 15.03 3.97
CA ALA A 135 7.36 14.32 5.11
C ALA A 135 5.85 14.07 4.93
N GLY A 136 5.08 15.08 4.53
CA GLY A 136 3.63 14.94 4.27
C GLY A 136 3.34 13.88 3.21
N THR A 137 4.08 13.92 2.10
CA THR A 137 3.99 12.92 1.03
C THR A 137 4.32 11.51 1.51
N THR A 138 5.24 11.35 2.47
CA THR A 138 5.58 10.04 3.04
C THR A 138 4.44 9.49 3.89
N ASP A 139 3.84 10.31 4.75
CA ASP A 139 2.74 9.89 5.62
C ASP A 139 1.49 9.48 4.81
N GLU A 140 1.13 10.26 3.80
CA GLU A 140 0.00 9.97 2.90
C GLU A 140 0.27 8.72 2.06
N LYS A 141 1.48 8.60 1.51
CA LYS A 141 1.91 7.42 0.75
C LYS A 141 1.94 6.17 1.60
N ASP A 142 2.36 6.21 2.87
CA ASP A 142 2.45 5.03 3.72
C ASP A 142 1.07 4.58 4.24
N SER A 143 0.11 5.51 4.33
CA SER A 143 -1.26 5.19 4.73
C SER A 143 -2.02 4.33 3.71
N LEU A 144 -1.75 4.51 2.41
CA LEU A 144 -2.43 3.81 1.31
C LEU A 144 -2.09 2.29 1.24
N PRO A 145 -0.82 1.86 1.30
CA PRO A 145 -0.46 0.46 1.25
C PRO A 145 -0.74 -0.30 2.55
N ALA A 146 -0.85 0.37 3.71
CA ALA A 146 -0.94 -0.33 4.99
C ALA A 146 -2.18 -1.23 5.09
N SER A 147 -3.37 -0.71 4.76
CA SER A 147 -4.62 -1.48 4.69
C SER A 147 -4.54 -2.59 3.65
N PHE A 148 -3.94 -2.29 2.49
CA PHE A 148 -3.80 -3.25 1.40
C PHE A 148 -2.83 -4.39 1.74
N TYR A 149 -1.73 -4.12 2.46
CA TYR A 149 -0.79 -5.15 2.92
C TYR A 149 -1.42 -6.07 3.97
N GLU A 150 -2.20 -5.53 4.91
CA GLU A 150 -2.96 -6.33 5.87
C GLU A 150 -3.94 -7.26 5.16
N PHE A 151 -4.69 -6.72 4.19
CA PHE A 151 -5.62 -7.49 3.38
C PHE A 151 -4.93 -8.57 2.54
N LEU A 152 -3.84 -8.24 1.84
CA LEU A 152 -3.01 -9.19 1.09
C LEU A 152 -2.46 -10.31 1.97
N ASN A 153 -2.04 -10.00 3.19
CA ASN A 153 -1.55 -11.00 4.13
C ASN A 153 -2.67 -11.92 4.62
N LEU A 154 -3.88 -11.39 4.84
CA LEU A 154 -5.05 -12.20 5.15
C LEU A 154 -5.39 -13.15 3.99
N LEU A 155 -5.47 -12.63 2.77
CA LEU A 155 -5.77 -13.46 1.59
C LEU A 155 -4.70 -14.51 1.32
N GLN A 156 -3.42 -14.21 1.59
CA GLN A 156 -2.35 -15.19 1.50
C GLN A 156 -2.54 -16.35 2.49
N ARG A 157 -2.94 -16.04 3.73
CA ARG A 157 -3.23 -17.08 4.74
C ARG A 157 -4.43 -17.92 4.32
N LEU A 158 -5.48 -17.29 3.78
CA LEU A 158 -6.63 -18.00 3.25
C LEU A 158 -6.23 -18.89 2.07
N SER A 159 -5.45 -18.39 1.12
CA SER A 159 -4.92 -19.19 0.00
C SER A 159 -4.16 -20.41 0.49
N ASN A 160 -3.27 -20.27 1.48
CA ASN A 160 -2.56 -21.41 2.06
C ASN A 160 -3.51 -22.40 2.76
N SER A 161 -4.54 -21.88 3.43
CA SER A 161 -5.57 -22.73 4.06
C SER A 161 -6.34 -23.55 3.02
N ILE A 162 -6.61 -23.01 1.82
CA ILE A 162 -7.29 -23.72 0.72
C ILE A 162 -6.52 -24.99 0.34
N ALA A 163 -5.19 -24.91 0.27
CA ALA A 163 -4.34 -26.06 -0.04
C ALA A 163 -4.44 -27.18 1.01
N GLU A 164 -4.73 -26.83 2.26
CA GLU A 164 -4.83 -27.76 3.38
C GLU A 164 -6.26 -28.24 3.66
N THR A 165 -7.28 -27.61 3.05
CA THR A 165 -8.71 -27.89 3.32
C THR A 165 -9.06 -29.37 3.18
N THR A 166 -8.53 -30.04 2.15
CA THR A 166 -8.80 -31.47 1.94
C THR A 166 -8.31 -32.31 3.13
N LEU A 167 -7.12 -32.02 3.67
CA LEU A 167 -6.59 -32.72 4.85
C LEU A 167 -7.38 -32.38 6.11
N TYR A 168 -7.75 -31.11 6.27
CA TYR A 168 -8.56 -30.64 7.39
C TYR A 168 -9.92 -31.37 7.48
N THR A 169 -10.51 -31.73 6.34
CA THR A 169 -11.78 -32.47 6.34
C THR A 169 -11.67 -33.84 7.02
N PHE A 170 -10.51 -34.50 6.99
CA PHE A 170 -10.31 -35.80 7.68
C PHE A 170 -10.20 -35.67 9.20
N VAL A 171 -9.83 -34.48 9.69
CA VAL A 171 -9.78 -34.20 11.14
C VAL A 171 -11.16 -33.83 11.67
N SER A 172 -12.01 -33.25 10.81
CA SER A 172 -13.33 -32.74 11.18
C SER A 172 -14.50 -33.68 10.85
N GLN A 173 -14.32 -34.59 9.90
CA GLN A 173 -15.35 -35.54 9.45
C GLN A 173 -14.92 -36.99 9.68
N ASN A 174 -15.87 -37.86 10.00
CA ASN A 174 -15.61 -39.28 10.19
C ASN A 174 -15.84 -40.06 8.89
N SER A 175 -14.81 -40.14 8.06
CA SER A 175 -14.83 -40.85 6.77
C SER A 175 -15.16 -42.33 6.84
N VAL A 176 -15.06 -42.94 8.04
CA VAL A 176 -15.28 -44.39 8.25
C VAL A 176 -16.72 -44.68 8.65
N SER A 177 -17.28 -43.88 9.56
CA SER A 177 -18.66 -44.07 10.02
C SER A 177 -19.68 -43.36 9.15
N ASP A 178 -19.29 -42.26 8.49
CA ASP A 178 -20.19 -41.41 7.71
C ASP A 178 -19.50 -40.83 6.45
N PRO A 179 -19.24 -41.67 5.43
CA PRO A 179 -18.58 -41.24 4.20
C PRO A 179 -19.45 -40.31 3.33
N GLU A 180 -20.78 -40.41 3.43
CA GLU A 180 -21.71 -39.58 2.65
C GLU A 180 -21.66 -38.14 3.16
N ARG A 181 -21.69 -37.93 4.48
CA ARG A 181 -21.55 -36.58 5.04
C ARG A 181 -20.17 -35.97 4.78
N HIS A 182 -19.11 -36.77 4.78
CA HIS A 182 -17.76 -36.26 4.45
C HIS A 182 -17.71 -35.77 3.00
N LEU A 183 -18.32 -36.50 2.05
CA LEU A 183 -18.39 -36.07 0.66
C LEU A 183 -19.19 -34.77 0.50
N GLU A 184 -20.36 -34.66 1.15
CA GLU A 184 -21.15 -33.42 1.17
C GLU A 184 -20.34 -32.25 1.73
N PHE A 185 -19.63 -32.46 2.84
CA PHE A 185 -18.81 -31.42 3.45
C PHE A 185 -17.67 -30.96 2.54
N LEU A 186 -17.01 -31.87 1.81
CA LEU A 186 -15.97 -31.52 0.84
C LEU A 186 -16.52 -30.63 -0.28
N GLN A 187 -17.71 -30.95 -0.78
CA GLN A 187 -18.38 -30.15 -1.81
C GLN A 187 -18.81 -28.78 -1.27
N GLU A 188 -19.51 -28.75 -0.12
CA GLU A 188 -19.93 -27.52 0.56
C GLU A 188 -18.72 -26.60 0.82
N ALA A 189 -17.62 -27.16 1.32
CA ALA A 189 -16.40 -26.40 1.60
C ALA A 189 -15.77 -25.81 0.32
N TYR A 190 -15.77 -26.57 -0.78
CA TYR A 190 -15.23 -26.07 -2.04
C TYR A 190 -16.08 -24.94 -2.61
N GLU A 191 -17.40 -25.14 -2.70
CA GLU A 191 -18.35 -24.15 -3.22
C GLU A 191 -18.31 -22.87 -2.39
N GLU A 192 -18.26 -22.99 -1.06
CA GLU A 192 -18.18 -21.82 -0.17
C GLU A 192 -16.85 -21.09 -0.31
N THR A 193 -15.73 -21.80 -0.47
CA THR A 193 -14.42 -21.20 -0.70
C THR A 193 -14.39 -20.41 -2.01
N GLU A 194 -14.90 -21.01 -3.10
CA GLU A 194 -14.98 -20.36 -4.41
C GLU A 194 -15.91 -19.14 -4.37
N ARG A 195 -17.06 -19.27 -3.69
CA ARG A 195 -18.03 -18.18 -3.48
C ARG A 195 -17.42 -17.02 -2.72
N ALA A 196 -16.81 -17.28 -1.56
CA ALA A 196 -16.19 -16.26 -0.72
C ALA A 196 -15.08 -15.53 -1.48
N TRP A 197 -14.28 -16.25 -2.27
CA TRP A 197 -13.29 -15.62 -3.12
C TRP A 197 -13.92 -14.68 -4.16
N THR A 198 -14.90 -15.19 -4.92
CA THR A 198 -15.45 -14.48 -6.09
C THR A 198 -16.36 -13.32 -5.70
N GLN A 199 -17.12 -13.46 -4.61
CA GLN A 199 -18.12 -12.49 -4.19
C GLN A 199 -17.58 -11.48 -3.16
N GLU A 200 -16.51 -11.81 -2.43
CA GLU A 200 -16.04 -10.99 -1.31
C GLU A 200 -14.58 -10.58 -1.52
N ALA A 201 -13.64 -11.53 -1.62
CA ALA A 201 -12.21 -11.22 -1.67
C ALA A 201 -11.80 -10.48 -2.96
N LEU A 202 -12.23 -10.99 -4.13
CA LEU A 202 -11.85 -10.43 -5.42
C LEU A 202 -12.38 -9.00 -5.62
N PRO A 203 -13.67 -8.69 -5.34
CA PRO A 203 -14.17 -7.31 -5.44
C PRO A 203 -13.46 -6.34 -4.50
N LEU A 204 -13.19 -6.76 -3.26
CA LEU A 204 -12.42 -5.94 -2.31
C LEU A 204 -11.01 -5.67 -2.81
N MET A 205 -10.33 -6.70 -3.36
CA MET A 205 -9.00 -6.54 -3.91
C MET A 205 -8.98 -5.56 -5.09
N GLN A 206 -9.96 -5.66 -5.98
CA GLN A 206 -10.10 -4.73 -7.10
C GLN A 206 -10.34 -3.30 -6.61
N PHE A 207 -11.23 -3.12 -5.63
CA PHE A 207 -11.51 -1.81 -5.05
C PHE A 207 -10.25 -1.15 -4.49
N GLU A 208 -9.43 -1.89 -3.75
CA GLU A 208 -8.18 -1.35 -3.19
C GLU A 208 -7.16 -1.01 -4.29
N LEU A 209 -7.04 -1.85 -5.33
CA LEU A 209 -6.18 -1.56 -6.49
C LEU A 209 -6.64 -0.30 -7.23
N ASP A 210 -7.95 -0.15 -7.44
CA ASP A 210 -8.54 1.03 -8.07
C ASP A 210 -8.33 2.29 -7.22
N ALA A 211 -8.49 2.18 -5.90
CA ALA A 211 -8.24 3.28 -4.97
C ALA A 211 -6.78 3.73 -5.01
N MET A 212 -5.85 2.79 -5.08
CA MET A 212 -4.43 3.10 -5.23
C MET A 212 -4.12 3.78 -6.56
N GLU A 213 -4.69 3.28 -7.67
CA GLU A 213 -4.52 3.89 -8.98
C GLU A 213 -5.08 5.31 -9.03
N TYR A 214 -6.21 5.54 -8.37
CA TYR A 214 -6.86 6.85 -8.27
C TYR A 214 -6.08 7.83 -7.38
N ASN A 215 -5.63 7.40 -6.19
CA ASN A 215 -4.98 8.29 -5.23
C ASN A 215 -3.52 8.62 -5.59
N ARG A 216 -2.83 7.74 -6.33
CA ARG A 216 -1.45 7.96 -6.80
C ARG A 216 -1.22 9.38 -7.37
N PRO A 217 -1.91 9.80 -8.45
CA PRO A 217 -1.65 11.09 -9.06
C PRO A 217 -2.00 12.27 -8.14
N LEU A 218 -2.93 12.10 -7.20
CA LEU A 218 -3.29 13.15 -6.25
C LEU A 218 -2.15 13.43 -5.28
N ILE A 219 -1.55 12.39 -4.70
CA ILE A 219 -0.41 12.54 -3.79
C ILE A 219 0.80 13.17 -4.49
N VAL A 220 1.09 12.73 -5.72
CA VAL A 220 2.17 13.33 -6.52
C VAL A 220 1.87 14.81 -6.81
N ALA A 221 0.64 15.15 -7.17
CA ALA A 221 0.24 16.53 -7.44
C ALA A 221 0.28 17.42 -6.20
N ASP A 222 -0.14 16.92 -5.03
CA ASP A 222 -0.10 17.66 -3.78
C ASP A 222 1.35 17.97 -3.35
N ASN A 223 2.25 17.00 -3.52
CA ASN A 223 3.70 17.23 -3.34
C ASN A 223 4.24 18.27 -4.32
N ALA A 224 3.92 18.15 -5.60
CA ALA A 224 4.36 19.10 -6.63
C ALA A 224 3.84 20.52 -6.34
N GLN A 225 2.60 20.65 -5.87
CA GLN A 225 2.04 21.94 -5.48
C GLN A 225 2.76 22.55 -4.26
N CYS A 226 3.09 21.73 -3.27
CA CYS A 226 3.87 22.16 -2.11
C CYS A 226 5.25 22.70 -2.53
N LEU A 227 5.93 21.98 -3.44
CA LEU A 227 7.25 22.38 -3.96
C LEU A 227 7.19 23.61 -4.87
N GLN A 228 6.11 23.77 -5.64
CA GLN A 228 5.92 24.94 -6.49
C GLN A 228 5.83 26.24 -5.66
N ALA A 229 5.19 26.20 -4.48
CA ALA A 229 5.14 27.34 -3.58
C ALA A 229 6.54 27.75 -3.07
N ILE A 230 7.45 26.78 -2.88
CA ILE A 230 8.84 27.04 -2.49
C ILE A 230 9.60 27.72 -3.64
N ASN A 231 9.41 27.24 -4.87
CA ASN A 231 10.03 27.85 -6.06
C ASN A 231 9.57 29.31 -6.23
N GLU A 232 8.28 29.58 -6.05
CA GLU A 232 7.71 30.94 -6.12
C GLU A 232 8.24 31.84 -5.00
N GLN A 233 8.35 31.30 -3.77
CA GLN A 233 8.93 32.03 -2.64
C GLN A 233 10.40 32.40 -2.90
N GLN A 234 11.20 31.47 -3.44
CA GLN A 234 12.60 31.72 -3.79
C GLN A 234 12.73 32.87 -4.78
N GLN A 235 11.98 32.83 -5.89
CA GLN A 235 12.02 33.88 -6.91
C GLN A 235 11.59 35.24 -6.35
N ALA A 236 10.49 35.28 -5.60
CA ALA A 236 9.99 36.52 -5.01
C ALA A 236 10.99 37.13 -4.00
N PHE A 237 11.71 36.28 -3.26
CA PHE A 237 12.74 36.74 -2.34
C PHE A 237 13.96 37.29 -3.09
N GLU A 238 14.40 36.62 -4.17
CA GLU A 238 15.49 37.11 -5.02
C GLU A 238 15.16 38.49 -5.61
N ASP A 239 13.97 38.66 -6.17
CA ASP A 239 13.50 39.93 -6.73
C ASP A 239 13.49 41.05 -5.66
N SER A 240 13.07 40.70 -4.44
CA SER A 240 13.08 41.62 -3.30
C SER A 240 14.50 42.05 -2.90
N ILE A 241 15.47 41.13 -2.89
CA ILE A 241 16.88 41.47 -2.65
C ILE A 241 17.39 42.41 -3.73
N ARG A 242 17.15 42.09 -5.01
CA ARG A 242 17.56 42.94 -6.15
C ARG A 242 16.98 44.34 -6.05
N ALA A 243 15.72 44.48 -5.66
CA ALA A 243 15.07 45.78 -5.47
C ALA A 243 15.68 46.61 -4.31
N ARG A 244 16.28 45.95 -3.31
CA ARG A 244 16.90 46.59 -2.14
C ARG A 244 18.38 46.92 -2.33
N MET A 245 19.09 46.23 -3.23
CA MET A 245 20.51 46.50 -3.50
C MET A 245 20.81 47.98 -3.80
N PRO A 246 20.01 48.72 -4.60
CA PRO A 246 20.23 50.15 -4.85
C PRO A 246 20.24 51.04 -3.61
N LEU A 247 19.64 50.60 -2.49
CA LEU A 247 19.62 51.35 -1.23
C LEU A 247 20.95 51.30 -0.49
N CYS A 248 21.85 50.39 -0.87
CA CYS A 248 23.19 50.25 -0.31
C CYS A 248 24.25 51.01 -1.13
N LEU A 249 23.88 51.63 -2.25
CA LEU A 249 24.81 52.31 -3.16
C LEU A 249 25.30 53.66 -2.65
#